data_AF-A0A3S2BF41-F1
#
_entry.id   AF-A0A3S2BF41-F1
#
_cell.length_a   1.000
_cell.length_b   1.000
_cell.length_c   1.000
_cell.angle_alpha   90.00
_cell.angle_beta   90.00
_cell.angle_gamma   90.00
#
_symmetry.space_group_name_H-M   'P 1'
#
loop_
_entity.id
_entity.type
_entity.pdbx_description
1 polymer ?
#
loop_
_entity_poly.entity_id
_entity_poly.type
_entity_poly.pdbx_seq_one_letter_code
_entity_poly.pdbx_strand_id
1 'polypeptide(L)'
;MVEAVRRRGKDRPDDRRSADQLFDRELDHLPPEARWREWMNRVEATIFAANEPVGRETLARIVGKNCSIDLLIDDIREELRGRPYDLV
;
A
#
# COMPACT_ATOMS: atom_id res chain seq x y z
N MET A 1 11.93 55.03 -0.34
CA MET A 1 12.32 54.01 0.65
C MET A 1 11.04 53.32 1.13
N VAL A 2 10.84 52.04 0.74
CA VAL A 2 10.06 50.93 1.36
C VAL A 2 9.84 49.88 0.25
N GLU A 3 10.75 48.92 0.08
CA GLU A 3 10.84 47.60 0.75
C GLU A 3 9.79 46.56 0.30
N ALA A 4 10.29 45.67 -0.58
CA ALA A 4 10.12 44.22 -0.60
C ALA A 4 8.70 43.61 -0.61
N VAL A 5 8.24 43.26 -1.82
CA VAL A 5 7.22 42.22 -2.04
C VAL A 5 7.81 40.84 -1.69
N ARG A 6 7.58 40.38 -0.46
CA ARG A 6 7.83 38.98 -0.08
C ARG A 6 6.83 38.10 -0.83
N ARG A 7 7.30 37.41 -1.88
CA ARG A 7 6.54 36.34 -2.55
C ARG A 7 6.27 35.24 -1.53
N ARG A 8 5.02 35.19 -1.09
CA ARG A 8 4.46 34.18 -0.18
C ARG A 8 4.72 32.80 -0.77
N GLY A 9 5.36 31.95 0.02
CA GLY A 9 5.62 30.55 -0.31
C GLY A 9 4.35 29.87 -0.78
N LYS A 10 4.44 29.25 -1.95
CA LYS A 10 3.40 28.39 -2.51
C LYS A 10 3.45 27.09 -1.71
N ASP A 11 2.79 27.10 -0.56
CA ASP A 11 2.33 25.90 0.11
C ASP A 11 1.62 25.05 -0.97
N ARG A 12 2.17 23.88 -1.27
CA ARG A 12 1.55 22.90 -2.19
C ARG A 12 0.80 21.91 -1.32
N PRO A 13 -0.51 22.06 -1.11
CA PRO A 13 -1.28 21.09 -0.37
C PRO A 13 -1.82 20.06 -1.37
N ASP A 14 -0.95 19.28 -2.03
CA ASP A 14 -1.46 18.20 -2.90
C ASP A 14 -0.48 17.06 -3.25
N ASP A 15 0.45 16.72 -2.36
CA ASP A 15 1.31 15.56 -2.64
C ASP A 15 0.59 14.22 -2.38
N ARG A 16 -0.32 14.18 -1.39
CA ARG A 16 -1.03 12.95 -0.99
C ARG A 16 -2.13 12.50 -1.95
N ARG A 17 -2.77 13.43 -2.69
CA ARG A 17 -3.80 13.08 -3.69
C ARG A 17 -3.19 12.55 -4.99
N SER A 18 -1.97 12.96 -5.31
CA SER A 18 -1.25 12.51 -6.50
C SER A 18 -0.75 11.07 -6.37
N ALA A 19 -0.36 10.63 -5.16
CA ALA A 19 0.09 9.25 -4.92
C ALA A 19 -1.03 8.21 -5.08
N ASP A 20 -2.26 8.57 -4.68
CA ASP A 20 -3.43 7.68 -4.78
C ASP A 20 -3.90 7.48 -6.22
N GLN A 21 -3.67 8.46 -7.10
CA GLN A 21 -3.95 8.33 -8.54
C GLN A 21 -2.92 7.48 -9.28
N LEU A 22 -1.72 7.28 -8.72
CA LEU A 22 -0.65 6.50 -9.35
C LEU A 22 -0.68 5.02 -8.96
N PHE A 23 -1.32 4.69 -7.84
CA PHE A 23 -1.37 3.33 -7.30
C PHE A 23 -2.74 2.70 -7.51
N ASP A 24 -2.85 1.85 -8.55
CA ASP A 24 -4.06 1.07 -8.79
C ASP A 24 -4.17 -0.09 -7.80
N ARG A 25 -4.81 0.17 -6.66
CA ARG A 25 -5.07 -0.85 -5.62
C ARG A 25 -6.20 -1.81 -6.00
N GLU A 26 -7.14 -1.38 -6.83
CA GLU A 26 -8.36 -2.16 -7.12
C GLU A 26 -8.07 -3.26 -8.15
N LEU A 27 -7.14 -3.03 -9.09
CA LEU A 27 -6.71 -4.03 -10.08
C LEU A 27 -7.89 -4.66 -10.84
N ASP A 28 -8.96 -3.89 -11.05
CA ASP A 28 -10.21 -4.36 -11.66
C ASP A 28 -10.04 -4.82 -13.10
N HIS A 29 -8.96 -4.36 -13.75
CA HIS A 29 -8.58 -4.76 -15.11
C HIS A 29 -7.97 -6.18 -15.18
N LEU A 30 -7.55 -6.75 -14.06
CA LEU A 30 -6.97 -8.11 -13.99
C LEU A 30 -8.03 -9.18 -13.72
N PRO A 31 -7.83 -10.41 -14.21
CA PRO A 31 -8.65 -11.54 -13.79
C PRO A 31 -8.47 -11.81 -12.27
N PRO A 32 -9.46 -12.42 -11.60
CA PRO A 32 -9.47 -12.57 -10.14
C PRO A 32 -8.23 -13.25 -9.56
N GLU A 33 -7.71 -14.30 -10.21
CA GLU A 33 -6.52 -15.01 -9.74
C GLU A 33 -5.25 -14.14 -9.83
N ALA A 34 -5.06 -13.42 -10.94
CA ALA A 34 -3.92 -12.52 -11.10
C ALA A 34 -4.02 -11.33 -10.14
N ARG A 35 -5.23 -10.80 -9.94
CA ARG A 35 -5.50 -9.75 -8.96
C ARG A 35 -5.09 -10.18 -7.54
N TRP A 36 -5.47 -11.40 -7.15
CA TRP A 36 -5.13 -11.95 -5.84
C TRP A 36 -3.61 -12.09 -5.67
N ARG A 37 -2.93 -12.65 -6.68
CA ARG A 37 -1.47 -12.79 -6.69
C ARG A 37 -0.75 -11.44 -6.56
N GLU A 38 -1.21 -10.43 -7.28
CA GLU A 38 -0.66 -9.09 -7.20
C GLU A 38 -0.87 -8.44 -5.82
N TRP A 39 -2.03 -8.64 -5.20
CA TRP A 39 -2.26 -8.18 -3.83
C TRP A 39 -1.33 -8.88 -2.83
N MET A 40 -1.13 -10.20 -2.94
CA MET A 40 -0.20 -10.93 -2.09
C MET A 40 1.23 -10.40 -2.24
N ASN A 41 1.72 -10.26 -3.47
CA ASN A 41 3.07 -9.73 -3.75
C ASN A 41 3.28 -8.33 -3.16
N ARG A 42 2.30 -7.43 -3.30
CA ARG A 42 2.39 -6.06 -2.77
C ARG A 42 2.36 -6.01 -1.25
N VAL A 43 1.51 -6.82 -0.63
CA VAL A 43 1.44 -6.92 0.83
C VAL A 43 2.74 -7.51 1.38
N GLU A 44 3.23 -8.61 0.81
CA GLU A 44 4.51 -9.21 1.20
C GLU A 44 5.66 -8.20 1.06
N ALA A 45 5.78 -7.53 -0.08
CA ALA A 45 6.81 -6.52 -0.30
C ALA A 45 6.71 -5.35 0.69
N THR A 46 5.49 -4.93 1.04
CA THR A 46 5.29 -3.86 2.04
C THR A 46 5.75 -4.31 3.42
N ILE A 47 5.36 -5.51 3.84
CA ILE A 47 5.74 -6.06 5.15
C ILE A 47 7.26 -6.24 5.21
N PHE A 48 7.86 -6.74 4.13
CA PHE A 48 9.30 -6.94 4.03
C PHE A 48 10.09 -5.61 4.06
N ALA A 49 9.54 -4.54 3.47
CA ALA A 49 10.18 -3.23 3.45
C ALA A 49 9.95 -2.41 4.74
N ALA A 50 8.92 -2.74 5.53
CA ALA A 50 8.60 -2.02 6.75
C ALA A 50 9.63 -2.32 7.86
N ASN A 51 10.07 -1.29 8.58
CA ASN A 51 10.92 -1.47 9.77
C ASN A 51 10.11 -1.61 11.07
N GLU A 52 8.79 -1.42 11.01
CA GLU A 52 7.84 -1.49 12.11
C GLU A 52 6.69 -2.45 11.74
N PRO A 53 6.03 -3.07 12.73
CA PRO A 53 4.90 -3.96 12.48
C PRO A 53 3.79 -3.29 11.65
N VAL A 54 3.42 -3.92 10.54
CA VAL A 54 2.39 -3.38 9.64
C VAL A 54 1.00 -3.78 10.14
N GLY A 55 0.22 -2.79 10.57
CA GLY A 55 -1.16 -3.00 10.98
C GLY A 55 -2.12 -3.27 9.81
N ARG A 56 -3.26 -3.90 10.11
CA ARG A 56 -4.32 -4.21 9.14
C ARG A 56 -4.83 -2.98 8.39
N GLU A 57 -4.88 -1.83 9.06
CA GLU A 57 -5.28 -0.55 8.46
C GLU A 57 -4.34 -0.10 7.35
N THR A 58 -3.04 -0.42 7.44
CA THR A 58 -2.05 -0.10 6.42
C THR A 58 -2.20 -1.04 5.24
N LEU A 59 -2.40 -2.34 5.50
CA LEU A 59 -2.67 -3.34 4.46
C LEU A 59 -3.94 -2.99 3.67
N ALA A 60 -5.00 -2.52 4.35
CA ALA A 60 -6.23 -2.05 3.72
C ALA A 60 -6.03 -0.91 2.71
N ARG A 61 -4.93 -0.14 2.82
CA ARG A 61 -4.60 0.93 1.87
C ARG A 61 -3.93 0.40 0.60
N ILE A 62 -3.43 -0.83 0.62
CA ILE A 62 -2.65 -1.46 -0.45
C ILE A 62 -3.53 -2.38 -1.30
N VAL A 63 -4.55 -2.97 -0.68
CA VAL A 63 -5.51 -3.86 -1.33
C VAL A 63 -6.78 -3.11 -1.75
N GLY A 64 -7.54 -3.72 -2.67
CA GLY A 64 -8.82 -3.18 -3.11
C GLY A 64 -9.91 -3.26 -2.04
N LYS A 65 -10.95 -2.43 -2.15
CA LYS A 65 -12.04 -2.33 -1.15
C LYS A 65 -12.80 -3.63 -0.91
N ASN A 66 -12.83 -4.51 -1.91
CA ASN A 66 -13.54 -5.78 -1.86
C ASN A 66 -12.63 -6.96 -1.45
N CYS A 67 -11.36 -6.71 -1.11
CA CYS A 67 -10.42 -7.74 -0.68
C CYS A 67 -10.60 -8.06 0.82
N SER A 68 -10.68 -9.35 1.15
CA SER A 68 -10.60 -9.79 2.55
C SER A 68 -9.14 -9.87 2.98
N ILE A 69 -8.72 -8.94 3.83
CA ILE A 69 -7.35 -8.88 4.36
C ILE A 69 -7.01 -10.15 5.16
N ASP A 70 -8.00 -10.72 5.87
CA ASP A 70 -7.77 -11.91 6.71
C ASP A 70 -7.41 -13.14 5.85
N LEU A 71 -8.15 -13.35 4.75
CA LEU A 71 -7.86 -14.41 3.77
C LEU A 71 -6.53 -14.18 3.06
N LEU A 72 -6.22 -12.93 2.71
CA LEU A 72 -4.94 -12.60 2.07
C LEU A 72 -3.75 -12.88 2.99
N ILE A 73 -3.87 -12.56 4.29
CA ILE A 73 -2.82 -12.86 5.28
C ILE A 73 -2.68 -14.37 5.45
N ASP A 74 -3.78 -15.12 5.47
CA ASP A 74 -3.75 -16.59 5.59
C ASP A 74 -3.03 -17.24 4.40
N ASP A 75 -3.33 -16.80 3.17
CA ASP A 75 -2.64 -17.27 1.97
C ASP A 75 -1.14 -16.92 1.98
N ILE A 76 -0.76 -15.71 2.41
CA ILE A 76 0.66 -15.33 2.52
C ILE A 76 1.35 -16.17 3.61
N ARG A 77 0.70 -16.41 4.75
CA ARG A 77 1.20 -17.30 5.79
C ARG A 77 1.43 -18.71 5.25
N GLU A 78 0.52 -19.22 4.41
CA GLU A 78 0.66 -20.53 3.79
C GLU A 78 1.84 -20.59 2.81
N GLU A 79 2.04 -19.57 1.97
CA GLU A 79 3.22 -19.47 1.08
C GLU A 79 4.54 -19.35 1.85
N LEU A 80 4.51 -18.72 3.03
CA LEU A 80 5.66 -18.60 3.90
C LEU A 80 5.94 -19.86 4.72
N ARG A 81 5.03 -20.85 4.76
CA ARG A 81 5.27 -22.10 5.48
C ARG A 81 6.50 -22.82 4.90
N GLY A 82 7.46 -23.09 5.77
CA GLY A 82 8.73 -23.74 5.40
C GLY A 82 9.84 -22.76 4.99
N ARG A 83 9.57 -21.45 4.99
CA ARG A 83 10.57 -20.39 4.90
C ARG A 83 11.07 -20.04 6.31
N PRO A 84 12.25 -19.39 6.46
CA PRO A 84 12.79 -19.02 7.77
C PRO A 84 12.05 -17.86 8.46
N TYR A 85 10.98 -17.34 7.87
CA TYR A 85 10.20 -16.19 8.37
C TYR A 85 8.71 -16.55 8.40
N ASP A 86 7.99 -15.97 9.36
CA ASP A 86 6.55 -16.16 9.56
C ASP A 86 5.86 -14.81 9.83
N LEU A 87 4.56 -14.73 9.54
CA LEU A 87 3.73 -13.56 9.83
C LEU A 87 2.99 -13.74 11.16
N VAL A 88 3.25 -12.88 12.15
CA VAL A 88 2.65 -12.95 13.50
C VAL A 88 1.53 -11.95 13.73
#